data_AF-A0A5J4XPC7-F1
#
_entry.id   AF-A0A5J4XPC7-F1
#
_cell.length_a   1.000
_cell.length_b   1.000
_cell.length_c   1.000
_cell.angle_alpha   90.00
_cell.angle_beta   90.00
_cell.angle_gamma   90.00
#
_symmetry.space_group_name_H-M   'P 1'
#
loop_
_entity.id
_entity.type
_entity.pdbx_description
1 polymer ?
#
loop_
_entity_poly.entity_id
_entity_poly.type
_entity_poly.pdbx_seq_one_letter_code
_entity_poly.pdbx_strand_id
1 'polypeptide(L)'
;MGMSFAYKDKASPVTDEESIATIHKALELGVTFLDTSDMYGPFTNEELVACEASLKRLQTDYIDLYYQHRVDRKVGIETTVREMKKLVEEGKVKYLGLSEATSDEIRRAHAIHPISAVQLEWSLWTRNAESPYAQPDHYTRSNGLVQRTHM
;
A
#
# COMPACT_ATOMS: atom_id res chain seq x y z
N MET A 1 9.55 0.86 -16.59
CA MET A 1 8.99 1.67 -15.47
C MET A 1 8.60 0.69 -14.37
N GLY A 2 8.75 1.05 -13.09
CA GLY A 2 8.83 0.09 -11.99
C GLY A 2 10.30 -0.16 -11.60
N MET A 3 10.69 -1.41 -11.30
CA MET A 3 12.05 -1.73 -10.84
C MET A 3 13.15 -1.23 -11.79
N SER A 4 12.96 -1.36 -13.11
CA SER A 4 13.87 -0.86 -14.16
C SER A 4 14.04 0.66 -14.20
N PHE A 5 13.11 1.41 -13.61
CA PHE A 5 13.21 2.87 -13.46
C PHE A 5 13.80 3.25 -12.10
N ALA A 6 13.33 2.62 -11.02
CA ALA A 6 13.71 2.96 -9.64
C ALA A 6 15.14 2.51 -9.28
N TYR A 7 15.59 1.36 -9.79
CA TYR A 7 16.92 0.80 -9.51
C TYR A 7 17.92 1.04 -10.64
N LYS A 8 17.64 1.99 -11.53
CA LYS A 8 18.53 2.30 -12.65
C LYS A 8 19.83 2.94 -12.16
N ASP A 9 20.91 2.17 -12.11
CA ASP A 9 22.27 2.68 -11.98
C ASP A 9 22.82 3.06 -13.37
N LYS A 10 23.67 4.08 -13.43
CA LYS A 10 24.42 4.46 -14.65
C LYS A 10 25.46 3.39 -15.03
N ALA A 11 25.92 2.58 -14.08
CA ALA A 11 26.94 1.55 -14.32
C ALA A 11 26.37 0.19 -14.78
N SER A 12 25.12 -0.11 -14.44
CA SER A 12 24.42 -1.33 -14.88
C SER A 12 22.92 -1.01 -15.00
N PRO A 13 22.38 -0.93 -16.22
CA PRO A 13 20.98 -0.61 -16.40
C PRO A 13 20.12 -1.82 -16.04
N VAL A 14 19.35 -1.73 -14.96
CA VAL A 14 18.31 -2.72 -14.63
C VAL A 14 17.28 -2.73 -15.77
N THR A 15 17.16 -3.88 -16.43
CA THR A 15 16.25 -4.06 -17.57
C THR A 15 14.85 -4.50 -17.13
N ASP A 16 13.87 -4.35 -18.02
CA ASP A 16 12.53 -4.91 -17.79
C ASP A 16 12.58 -6.45 -17.73
N GLU A 17 13.48 -7.09 -18.49
CA GLU A 17 13.64 -8.55 -18.51
C GLU A 17 14.19 -9.09 -17.18
N GLU A 18 15.21 -8.44 -16.60
CA GLU A 18 15.71 -8.78 -15.26
C GLU A 18 14.68 -8.48 -14.17
N SER A 19 13.88 -7.43 -14.33
CA SER A 19 12.79 -7.09 -13.42
C SER A 19 11.71 -8.19 -13.42
N ILE A 20 11.32 -8.67 -14.60
CA ILE A 20 10.38 -9.79 -14.76
C ILE A 20 10.98 -11.07 -14.16
N ALA A 21 12.24 -11.40 -14.49
CA ALA A 21 12.90 -12.58 -13.95
C ALA A 21 12.96 -12.57 -12.41
N THR A 22 13.14 -11.39 -11.80
CA THR A 22 13.11 -11.21 -10.34
C THR A 22 11.74 -11.54 -9.76
N ILE A 23 10.66 -11.06 -10.39
CA ILE A 23 9.28 -11.36 -9.95
C ILE A 23 9.00 -12.86 -10.08
N HIS A 24 9.32 -13.46 -11.22
CA HIS A 24 9.14 -14.90 -11.44
C HIS A 24 9.92 -15.70 -10.40
N LYS A 25 11.15 -15.30 -10.08
CA LYS A 25 11.95 -15.99 -9.06
C LYS A 25 11.33 -15.88 -7.67
N ALA A 26 10.80 -14.72 -7.31
CA ALA A 26 10.08 -14.56 -6.05
C ALA A 26 8.86 -15.51 -5.97
N LEU A 27 8.08 -15.59 -7.04
CA LEU A 27 6.93 -16.50 -7.14
C LEU A 27 7.35 -17.98 -7.01
N GLU A 28 8.43 -18.40 -7.68
CA GLU A 28 8.99 -19.75 -7.55
C GLU A 28 9.42 -20.09 -6.11
N LEU A 29 9.91 -19.09 -5.38
CA LEU A 29 10.30 -19.22 -3.97
C LEU A 29 9.10 -19.19 -3.01
N GLY A 30 7.87 -19.12 -3.53
CA GLY A 30 6.64 -19.13 -2.75
C GLY A 30 6.21 -17.76 -2.25
N VAL A 31 6.77 -16.66 -2.77
CA VAL A 31 6.24 -15.31 -2.49
C VAL A 31 4.88 -15.17 -3.15
N THR A 32 3.85 -14.89 -2.35
CA THR A 32 2.47 -14.69 -2.83
C THR A 32 1.96 -13.26 -2.63
N PHE A 33 2.78 -12.40 -2.02
CA PHE A 33 2.44 -11.01 -1.77
C PHE A 33 3.42 -10.11 -2.51
N LEU A 34 2.93 -9.50 -3.59
CA LEU A 34 3.66 -8.51 -4.39
C LEU A 34 3.08 -7.14 -4.08
N ASP A 35 3.95 -6.18 -3.79
CA ASP A 35 3.55 -4.81 -3.50
C ASP A 35 3.99 -3.85 -4.60
N THR A 36 3.11 -2.91 -4.93
CA THR A 36 3.36 -1.87 -5.93
C THR A 36 2.47 -0.65 -5.67
N SER A 37 2.78 0.47 -6.32
CA SER A 37 1.97 1.70 -6.25
C SER A 37 1.95 2.40 -7.59
N ASP A 38 0.83 3.07 -7.87
CA ASP A 38 0.67 4.02 -8.96
C ASP A 38 1.72 5.15 -8.95
N MET A 39 2.17 5.59 -7.77
CA MET A 39 3.29 6.55 -7.58
C MET A 39 4.64 6.04 -8.07
N TYR A 40 4.81 4.73 -8.28
CA TYR A 40 6.03 4.19 -8.87
C TYR A 40 6.10 4.44 -10.41
N GLY A 41 5.17 5.27 -10.93
CA GLY A 41 5.17 5.98 -12.21
C GLY A 41 4.55 7.39 -12.09
N PRO A 42 4.54 8.21 -13.16
CA PRO A 42 4.26 9.64 -13.06
C PRO A 42 2.77 9.99 -13.16
N PHE A 43 1.93 9.87 -12.11
CA PHE A 43 0.55 10.41 -12.14
C PHE A 43 0.01 10.84 -10.77
N THR A 44 -0.90 11.83 -10.78
CA THR A 44 -1.63 12.38 -9.63
C THR A 44 -3.12 12.01 -9.66
N ASN A 45 -3.53 11.31 -8.60
CA ASN A 45 -4.78 11.34 -7.82
C ASN A 45 -6.18 11.42 -8.49
N GLU A 46 -6.92 10.32 -8.34
CA GLU A 46 -8.33 10.19 -7.90
C GLU A 46 -8.47 8.70 -7.52
N GLU A 47 -8.82 8.32 -6.29
CA GLU A 47 -8.71 6.91 -5.82
C GLU A 47 -9.43 5.90 -6.72
N LEU A 48 -10.59 6.28 -7.27
CA LEU A 48 -11.31 5.48 -8.26
C LEU A 48 -10.52 5.36 -9.58
N VAL A 49 -10.03 6.48 -10.11
CA VAL A 49 -9.22 6.53 -11.34
C VAL A 49 -7.92 5.76 -11.16
N ALA A 50 -7.30 5.85 -9.98
CA ALA A 50 -6.09 5.15 -9.62
C ALA A 50 -6.33 3.64 -9.50
N CYS A 51 -7.44 3.20 -8.91
CA CYS A 51 -7.83 1.79 -8.86
C CYS A 51 -8.08 1.24 -10.27
N GLU A 52 -8.92 1.90 -11.08
CA GLU A 52 -9.21 1.47 -12.46
C GLU A 52 -7.96 1.40 -13.33
N ALA A 53 -7.11 2.44 -13.25
CA ALA A 53 -5.85 2.45 -13.97
C ALA A 53 -4.92 1.33 -13.50
N SER A 54 -4.94 0.98 -12.21
CA SER A 54 -4.13 -0.11 -11.66
C SER A 54 -4.64 -1.47 -12.10
N LEU A 55 -5.95 -1.73 -12.06
CA LEU A 55 -6.57 -2.94 -12.60
C LEU A 55 -6.19 -3.15 -14.08
N LYS A 56 -6.31 -2.09 -14.89
CA LYS A 56 -5.92 -2.14 -16.30
C LYS A 56 -4.44 -2.44 -16.49
N ARG A 57 -3.55 -1.84 -15.70
CA ARG A 57 -2.09 -2.07 -15.77
C ARG A 57 -1.71 -3.48 -15.32
N LEU A 58 -2.35 -3.97 -14.26
CA LEU A 58 -2.14 -5.30 -13.70
C LEU A 58 -2.84 -6.40 -14.52
N GLN A 59 -3.74 -6.02 -15.43
CA GLN A 59 -4.54 -6.93 -16.25
C GLN A 59 -5.34 -7.93 -15.40
N THR A 60 -5.95 -7.43 -14.33
CA THR A 60 -6.77 -8.19 -13.38
C THR A 60 -8.08 -7.46 -13.12
N ASP A 61 -9.11 -8.20 -12.73
CA ASP A 61 -10.42 -7.66 -12.39
C ASP A 61 -10.53 -7.25 -10.91
N TYR A 62 -9.55 -7.65 -10.08
CA TYR A 62 -9.52 -7.28 -8.66
C TYR A 62 -8.09 -7.13 -8.11
N ILE A 63 -7.98 -6.36 -7.02
CA ILE A 63 -6.79 -6.19 -6.18
C ILE A 63 -7.05 -6.80 -4.80
N ASP A 64 -6.17 -7.67 -4.32
CA ASP A 64 -6.35 -8.27 -2.98
C ASP A 64 -6.26 -7.22 -1.87
N LEU A 65 -5.23 -6.39 -1.86
CA LEU A 65 -5.01 -5.37 -0.83
C LEU A 65 -4.69 -4.01 -1.46
N TYR A 66 -5.55 -3.03 -1.25
CA TYR A 66 -5.41 -1.68 -1.81
C TYR A 66 -5.13 -0.66 -0.71
N TYR A 67 -4.04 0.09 -0.85
CA TYR A 67 -3.60 1.07 0.15
C TYR A 67 -3.92 2.50 -0.29
N GLN A 68 -4.34 3.34 0.66
CA GLN A 68 -4.05 4.78 0.54
C GLN A 68 -2.55 4.98 0.83
N HIS A 69 -1.78 5.39 -0.18
CA HIS A 69 -0.32 5.47 -0.07
C HIS A 69 0.15 6.56 0.90
N ARG A 70 -0.53 7.72 0.91
CA ARG A 70 -0.33 8.81 1.86
C ARG A 70 -1.68 9.41 2.22
N VAL A 71 -1.85 9.73 3.50
CA VAL A 71 -3.04 10.45 3.95
C VAL A 71 -3.03 11.87 3.39
N ASP A 72 -4.10 12.26 2.71
CA ASP A 72 -4.32 13.64 2.29
C ASP A 72 -4.70 14.49 3.52
N ARG A 73 -3.99 15.60 3.73
CA ARG A 73 -4.26 16.52 4.85
C ARG A 73 -5.46 17.44 4.60
N LYS A 74 -5.93 17.54 3.36
CA LYS A 74 -7.08 18.37 2.96
C LYS A 74 -8.39 17.60 2.96
N VAL A 75 -8.34 16.28 2.78
CA VAL A 75 -9.50 15.39 2.73
C VAL A 75 -9.46 14.50 3.97
N GLY A 76 -10.53 14.54 4.77
CA GLY A 76 -10.62 13.69 5.96
C GLY A 76 -10.55 12.21 5.61
N ILE A 77 -9.85 11.43 6.43
CA ILE A 77 -9.64 10.00 6.23
C ILE A 77 -10.95 9.22 6.07
N GLU A 78 -12.01 9.64 6.75
CA GLU A 78 -13.33 9.02 6.68
C GLU A 78 -13.96 9.17 5.29
N THR A 79 -13.71 10.29 4.61
CA THR A 79 -14.20 10.53 3.24
C THR A 79 -13.50 9.60 2.27
N THR A 80 -12.16 9.54 2.33
CA THR A 80 -11.36 8.60 1.54
C THR A 80 -11.83 7.16 1.75
N VAL A 81 -11.89 6.69 3.01
CA VAL A 81 -12.21 5.29 3.28
C VAL A 81 -13.65 4.94 2.89
N ARG A 82 -14.59 5.90 2.89
CA ARG A 82 -15.93 5.69 2.32
C ARG A 82 -15.90 5.44 0.82
N GLU A 83 -15.06 6.14 0.07
CA GLU A 83 -14.91 5.91 -1.37
C GLU A 83 -14.19 4.59 -1.64
N MET A 84 -13.11 4.30 -0.91
CA MET A 84 -12.42 3.01 -0.99
C MET A 84 -13.34 1.83 -0.65
N LYS A 85 -14.26 2.00 0.31
CA LYS A 85 -15.27 0.98 0.65
C LYS A 85 -16.15 0.61 -0.56
N LYS A 86 -16.50 1.58 -1.42
CA LYS A 86 -17.29 1.29 -2.63
C LYS A 86 -16.55 0.37 -3.58
N LEU A 87 -15.23 0.53 -3.72
CA LEU A 87 -14.40 -0.38 -4.51
C LEU A 87 -14.44 -1.83 -3.97
N VAL A 88 -14.57 -1.98 -2.65
CA VAL A 88 -14.76 -3.29 -2.02
C VAL A 88 -16.15 -3.85 -2.32
N GLU A 89 -17.19 -3.02 -2.21
CA GLU A 89 -18.57 -3.40 -2.52
C GLU A 89 -18.75 -3.77 -4.00
N GLU A 90 -18.01 -3.11 -4.90
CA GLU A 90 -17.95 -3.41 -6.33
C GLU A 90 -17.13 -4.67 -6.66
N GLY A 91 -16.45 -5.27 -5.68
CA GLY A 91 -15.61 -6.46 -5.86
C GLY A 91 -14.26 -6.21 -6.52
N LYS A 92 -13.91 -4.95 -6.78
CA LYS A 92 -12.63 -4.53 -7.38
C LYS A 92 -11.46 -4.62 -6.39
N VAL A 93 -11.76 -4.55 -5.10
CA VAL A 93 -10.77 -4.64 -4.01
C VAL A 93 -11.28 -5.62 -2.96
N LYS A 94 -10.43 -6.48 -2.41
CA LYS A 94 -10.83 -7.38 -1.31
C LYS A 94 -10.59 -6.78 0.07
N TYR A 95 -9.44 -6.15 0.27
CA TYR A 95 -9.00 -5.62 1.57
C TYR A 95 -8.45 -4.21 1.43
N LEU A 96 -8.67 -3.39 2.45
CA LEU A 96 -8.13 -2.03 2.52
C LEU A 96 -6.93 -1.96 3.47
N GLY A 97 -5.92 -1.19 3.07
CA GLY A 97 -4.77 -0.85 3.89
C GLY A 97 -4.55 0.66 3.96
N LEU A 98 -3.79 1.09 4.97
CA LEU A 98 -3.33 2.48 5.09
C LEU A 98 -1.81 2.51 5.17
N SER A 99 -1.21 3.47 4.50
CA SER A 99 0.22 3.74 4.62
C SER A 99 0.41 5.07 5.33
N GLU A 100 1.25 5.06 6.37
CA GLU A 100 1.78 6.28 6.99
C GLU A 100 0.70 7.14 7.64
N ALA A 101 -0.35 6.46 8.10
CA ALA A 101 -1.44 7.02 8.87
C ALA A 101 -1.12 7.02 10.36
N THR A 102 -1.55 8.07 11.04
CA THR A 102 -1.51 8.15 12.49
C THR A 102 -2.52 7.20 13.13
N SER A 103 -2.31 6.88 14.41
CA SER A 103 -3.22 6.02 15.18
C SER A 103 -4.66 6.51 15.23
N ASP A 104 -4.85 7.83 15.26
CA ASP A 104 -6.17 8.44 15.24
C ASP A 104 -6.86 8.25 13.88
N GLU A 105 -6.11 8.47 12.80
CA GLU A 105 -6.62 8.24 11.45
C GLU A 105 -6.95 6.76 11.22
N ILE A 106 -6.10 5.83 11.68
CA ILE A 106 -6.36 4.39 11.59
C ILE A 106 -7.65 4.05 12.34
N ARG A 107 -7.86 4.59 13.55
CA ARG A 107 -9.10 4.38 14.31
C ARG A 107 -10.34 4.87 13.57
N ARG A 108 -10.28 6.10 13.07
CA ARG A 108 -11.41 6.74 12.35
C ARG A 108 -11.71 6.02 11.04
N ALA A 109 -10.67 5.60 10.31
CA ALA A 109 -10.79 4.76 9.12
C ALA A 109 -11.43 3.40 9.41
N HIS A 110 -10.91 2.69 10.41
CA HIS A 110 -11.36 1.34 10.77
C HIS A 110 -12.82 1.32 11.24
N ALA A 111 -13.32 2.42 11.79
CA ALA A 111 -14.73 2.59 12.13
C ALA A 111 -15.66 2.72 10.90
N ILE A 112 -15.13 3.09 9.73
CA ILE A 112 -15.88 3.18 8.46
C ILE A 112 -15.87 1.84 7.71
N HIS A 113 -14.69 1.25 7.55
CA HIS A 113 -14.49 -0.06 6.93
C HIS A 113 -13.27 -0.74 7.56
N PRO A 114 -13.29 -2.07 7.79
CA PRO A 114 -12.15 -2.77 8.37
C PRO A 114 -10.86 -2.55 7.57
N ILE A 115 -9.89 -1.90 8.22
CA ILE A 115 -8.52 -1.81 7.72
C ILE A 115 -7.81 -3.12 8.06
N SER A 116 -7.24 -3.78 7.05
CA SER A 116 -6.60 -5.09 7.17
C SER A 116 -5.09 -4.99 7.43
N ALA A 117 -4.45 -3.95 6.89
CA ALA A 117 -3.02 -3.75 7.05
C ALA A 117 -2.63 -2.27 7.18
N VAL A 118 -1.55 -2.02 7.90
CA VAL A 118 -0.94 -0.69 8.02
C VAL A 118 0.54 -0.78 7.64
N GLN A 119 0.96 0.06 6.69
CA GLN A 119 2.33 0.16 6.22
C GLN A 119 3.04 1.37 6.82
N LEU A 120 4.19 1.17 7.47
CA LEU A 120 4.95 2.22 8.17
C LEU A 120 6.46 2.02 8.02
N GLU A 121 7.22 3.09 8.21
CA GLU A 121 8.67 2.98 8.33
C GLU A 121 9.03 2.29 9.66
N TRP A 122 9.75 1.17 9.57
CA TRP A 122 10.27 0.49 10.75
C TRP A 122 11.53 -0.31 10.40
N SER A 123 12.58 -0.10 11.19
CA SER A 123 13.82 -0.86 11.12
C SER A 123 14.54 -0.83 12.47
N LEU A 124 15.69 -1.49 12.57
CA LEU A 124 16.55 -1.35 13.75
C LEU A 124 17.00 0.11 13.98
N TRP A 125 17.05 0.93 12.92
CA TRP A 125 17.46 2.33 12.98
C TRP A 125 16.30 3.30 13.12
N THR A 126 15.10 2.93 12.65
CA THR A 126 13.88 3.74 12.79
C THR A 126 12.83 2.99 13.59
N ARG A 127 12.68 3.34 14.87
CA ARG A 127 11.72 2.72 15.80
C ARG A 127 10.59 3.65 16.24
N ASN A 128 10.38 4.75 15.52
CA ASN A 128 9.37 5.75 15.87
C ASN A 128 7.97 5.16 15.95
N ALA A 129 7.63 4.16 15.13
CA ALA A 129 6.34 3.48 15.16
C ALA A 129 6.04 2.76 16.50
N GLU A 130 7.08 2.37 17.25
CA GLU A 130 6.94 1.76 18.58
C GLU A 130 6.75 2.80 19.69
N SER A 131 6.97 4.08 19.39
CA SER A 131 6.87 5.15 20.38
C SER A 131 5.46 5.20 20.96
N PRO A 132 5.31 5.34 22.29
CA PRO A 132 4.02 5.55 22.92
C PRO A 132 3.36 6.87 22.50
N TYR A 133 4.05 7.71 21.72
CA TYR A 133 3.51 8.95 21.15
C TYR A 133 3.14 8.83 19.66
N ALA A 134 3.74 7.91 18.91
CA ALA A 134 3.38 7.66 17.51
C ALA A 134 2.16 6.71 17.43
N GLN A 135 2.13 5.70 18.31
CA GLN A 135 1.03 4.78 18.61
C GLN A 135 0.47 3.82 17.53
N PRO A 136 0.97 3.69 16.26
CA PRO A 136 0.24 2.85 15.32
C PRO A 136 0.43 1.37 15.68
N ASP A 137 1.58 1.03 16.26
CA ASP A 137 1.96 -0.33 16.67
C ASP A 137 1.05 -0.90 17.77
N HIS A 138 0.74 -0.10 18.79
CA HIS A 138 -0.13 -0.56 19.86
C HIS A 138 -1.57 -0.76 19.38
N TYR A 139 -2.10 0.17 18.58
CA TYR A 139 -3.47 0.05 18.06
C TYR A 139 -3.61 -1.11 17.07
N THR A 140 -2.65 -1.27 16.15
CA THR A 140 -2.71 -2.33 15.14
C THR A 140 -2.68 -3.72 15.79
N ARG A 141 -1.74 -3.96 16.72
CA ARG A 141 -1.64 -5.25 17.44
C ARG A 141 -2.88 -5.57 18.26
N SER A 142 -3.44 -4.59 18.94
CA SER A 142 -4.64 -4.80 19.78
C SER A 142 -5.93 -5.03 18.99
N ASN A 143 -5.94 -4.71 17.68
CA ASN A 143 -7.13 -4.83 16.82
C ASN A 143 -6.93 -5.84 15.68
N GLY A 144 -5.83 -6.61 15.69
CA GLY A 144 -5.57 -7.66 14.70
C GLY A 144 -5.21 -7.16 13.30
N LEU A 145 -4.74 -5.91 13.17
CA LEU A 145 -4.27 -5.35 11.91
C LEU A 145 -2.86 -5.86 11.61
N VAL A 146 -2.61 -6.25 10.37
CA VAL A 146 -1.27 -6.65 9.92
C VAL A 146 -0.39 -5.41 9.83
N GLN A 147 0.76 -5.43 10.49
CA GLN A 147 1.78 -4.40 10.30
C GLN A 147 2.74 -4.82 9.21
N ARG A 148 2.90 -3.94 8.22
CA ARG A 148 3.89 -4.07 7.17
C ARG A 148 4.92 -2.96 7.31
N THR A 149 6.18 -3.29 7.14
CA THR A 149 7.27 -2.33 7.32
C THR A 149 7.94 -2.03 5.97
N HIS A 150 8.34 -0.78 5.77
CA HIS A 150 9.27 -0.38 4.71
C HIS A 150 10.52 0.27 5.32
N MET A 151 11.63 0.27 4.56
CA MET A 151 12.93 0.85 4.91
C MET A 151 13.18 2.12 4.11
#